data_AF-A0A2V9XKH7-F1
#
_entry.id   AF-A0A2V9XKH7-F1
#
_cell.length_a   1.000
_cell.length_b   1.000
_cell.length_c   1.000
_cell.angle_alpha   90.00
_cell.angle_beta   90.00
_cell.angle_gamma   90.00
#
_symmetry.space_group_name_H-M   'P 1'
#
loop_
_entity.id
_entity.type
_entity.pdbx_description
1 polymer ?
#
loop_
_entity_poly.entity_id
_entity_poly.type
_entity_poly.pdbx_seq_one_letter_code
_entity_poly.pdbx_strand_id
1 'polypeptide(L)'
;HMPYREGKVTCTSCHNPHGSPNPKQLIQSTTNENCLGCHTERRGPFVWPHPPVMENCANCHEPHGTNNPQLLKVRMPRVCDSCHDGSRHPTQAQPLSSIKNFNRGCTNCHSAIHGSNSPSGSAFLR
;
A
#
# COMPACT_ATOMS: atom_id res chain seq x y z
N HIS A 1 12.72 2.65 2.67
CA HIS A 1 13.25 2.25 3.97
C HIS A 1 12.89 0.77 4.15
N MET A 2 13.86 -0.09 4.50
CA MET A 2 13.74 -1.54 4.33
C MET A 2 13.95 -2.26 5.68
N PRO A 3 12.88 -2.46 6.48
CA PRO A 3 12.97 -2.92 7.88
C PRO A 3 13.74 -4.25 8.06
N TYR A 4 13.69 -5.13 7.07
CA TYR A 4 14.40 -6.41 7.10
C TYR A 4 15.93 -6.26 7.15
N ARG A 5 16.51 -5.40 6.30
CA ARG A 5 17.98 -5.18 6.28
C ARG A 5 18.49 -4.50 7.54
N GLU A 6 17.63 -3.77 8.22
CA GLU A 6 17.92 -3.07 9.46
C GLU A 6 17.69 -3.94 10.70
N GLY A 7 17.29 -5.20 10.52
CA GLY A 7 17.04 -6.14 11.62
C GLY A 7 15.81 -5.82 12.47
N LYS A 8 14.95 -4.88 12.03
CA LYS A 8 13.71 -4.53 12.75
C LYS A 8 12.62 -5.58 12.59
N VAL A 9 12.71 -6.38 11.53
CA VAL A 9 11.85 -7.55 11.27
C VAL A 9 12.73 -8.68 10.73
N THR A 10 12.39 -9.92 11.05
CA THR A 10 13.06 -11.13 10.56
C THR A 10 12.10 -11.97 9.74
N CYS A 11 12.61 -13.00 9.06
CA CYS A 11 11.77 -13.93 8.31
C CYS A 11 10.67 -14.54 9.19
N THR A 12 11.01 -14.85 10.44
CA THR A 12 10.11 -15.46 11.42
C THR A 12 9.10 -14.49 12.02
N SER A 13 9.26 -13.18 11.79
CA SER A 13 8.23 -12.20 12.11
C SER A 13 6.97 -12.34 11.25
N CYS A 14 7.09 -12.98 10.07
CA CYS A 14 5.95 -13.17 9.16
C CYS A 14 5.73 -14.65 8.78
N HIS A 15 6.77 -15.48 8.75
CA HIS A 15 6.70 -16.88 8.33
C HIS A 15 6.92 -17.85 9.49
N ASN A 16 6.24 -19.00 9.45
CA ASN A 16 6.49 -20.09 10.37
C ASN A 16 7.50 -21.09 9.76
N PRO A 17 8.74 -21.18 10.28
CA PRO A 17 9.75 -22.11 9.76
C PRO A 17 9.40 -23.59 10.03
N HIS A 18 8.51 -23.88 10.98
CA HIS A 18 7.99 -25.23 11.23
C HIS A 18 6.81 -25.59 10.31
N GLY A 19 6.41 -24.68 9.43
CA GLY A 19 5.28 -24.83 8.53
C GLY A 19 3.97 -24.30 9.11
N SER A 20 3.11 -23.78 8.23
CA SER A 20 1.73 -23.41 8.54
C SER A 20 0.80 -23.80 7.38
N PRO A 21 -0.50 -24.01 7.63
CA PRO A 21 -1.47 -24.25 6.56
C PRO A 21 -1.74 -22.99 5.71
N ASN A 22 -1.18 -21.85 6.08
CA ASN A 22 -1.47 -20.56 5.46
C ASN A 22 -0.63 -20.36 4.19
N PRO A 23 -1.10 -19.55 3.23
CA PRO A 23 -0.36 -19.25 2.01
C PRO A 23 1.07 -18.79 2.32
N LYS A 24 2.05 -19.30 1.58
CA LYS A 24 3.48 -18.95 1.75
C LYS A 24 4.01 -19.17 3.18
N GLN A 25 3.44 -20.09 3.95
CA GLN A 25 3.88 -20.40 5.33
C GLN A 25 3.75 -19.20 6.28
N LEU A 26 2.77 -18.32 6.07
CA LEU A 26 2.58 -17.14 6.94
C LEU A 26 2.09 -17.54 8.34
N ILE A 27 2.46 -16.77 9.36
CA ILE A 27 2.01 -16.99 10.74
C ILE A 27 0.51 -16.67 10.92
N GLN A 28 -0.02 -15.71 10.17
CA GLN A 28 -1.45 -15.36 10.15
C GLN A 28 -2.15 -15.97 8.94
N SER A 29 -3.49 -16.06 9.00
CA SER A 29 -4.29 -16.78 8.00
C SER A 29 -4.26 -16.11 6.62
N THR A 30 -4.12 -14.78 6.59
CA THR A 30 -4.02 -13.99 5.36
C THR A 30 -2.79 -13.09 5.34
N THR A 31 -2.40 -12.64 4.14
CA THR A 31 -1.34 -11.63 3.99
C THR A 31 -1.69 -10.35 4.74
N ASN A 32 -2.95 -9.90 4.67
CA ASN A 32 -3.40 -8.70 5.35
C ASN A 32 -3.30 -8.83 6.87
N GLU A 33 -3.80 -9.90 7.45
CA GLU A 33 -3.73 -10.10 8.90
C GLU A 33 -2.28 -10.09 9.40
N ASN A 34 -1.35 -10.63 8.61
CA ASN A 34 0.06 -10.61 8.97
C ASN A 34 0.63 -9.19 9.01
N CYS A 35 0.30 -8.37 8.02
CA CYS A 35 0.68 -6.95 8.01
C CYS A 35 0.01 -6.17 9.15
N LEU A 36 -1.29 -6.41 9.38
CA LEU A 36 -2.12 -5.75 10.37
C LEU A 36 -1.80 -6.18 11.81
N GLY A 37 -1.01 -7.23 12.01
CA GLY A 37 -0.44 -7.59 13.31
C GLY A 37 0.46 -6.49 13.88
N CYS A 38 1.11 -5.72 13.00
CA CYS A 38 1.93 -4.56 13.38
C CYS A 38 1.32 -3.23 12.90
N HIS A 39 0.74 -3.18 11.71
CA HIS A 39 0.13 -1.98 11.11
C HIS A 39 -1.35 -1.84 11.49
N THR A 40 -1.62 -1.80 12.80
CA THR A 40 -2.99 -1.80 13.33
C THR A 40 -3.80 -0.58 12.89
N GLU A 41 -3.14 0.53 12.57
CA GLU A 41 -3.78 1.76 12.09
C GLU A 41 -4.40 1.61 10.69
N ARG A 42 -4.12 0.51 9.99
CA ARG A 42 -4.64 0.21 8.64
C ARG A 42 -5.78 -0.81 8.62
N ARG A 43 -6.19 -1.32 9.79
CA ARG A 43 -7.13 -2.45 9.90
C ARG A 43 -8.57 -2.11 9.52
N GLY A 44 -8.96 -0.85 9.61
CA GLY A 44 -10.36 -0.44 9.48
C GLY A 44 -11.22 -0.90 10.67
N PRO A 45 -12.56 -0.83 10.56
CA PRO A 45 -13.33 -0.50 9.36
C PRO A 45 -13.20 0.96 8.95
N PHE A 46 -13.18 1.21 7.64
CA PHE A 46 -13.22 2.56 7.07
C PHE A 46 -14.59 2.82 6.46
N VAL A 47 -15.13 4.04 6.64
CA VAL A 47 -16.36 4.49 5.94
C VAL A 47 -16.15 4.45 4.43
N TRP A 48 -14.97 4.89 3.99
CA TRP A 48 -14.51 4.82 2.61
C TRP A 48 -13.30 3.90 2.54
N PRO A 49 -13.49 2.59 2.32
CA PRO A 49 -12.37 1.67 2.13
C PRO A 49 -11.74 1.88 0.75
N HIS A 50 -10.42 1.67 0.65
CA HIS A 50 -9.76 1.50 -0.63
C HIS A 50 -9.74 -0.03 -0.94
N PRO A 51 -10.56 -0.54 -1.87
CA PRO A 51 -10.78 -1.98 -2.00
C PRO A 51 -9.49 -2.82 -2.15
N PRO A 52 -8.48 -2.42 -2.96
CA PRO A 52 -7.24 -3.19 -3.08
C PRO A 52 -6.50 -3.38 -1.75
N VAL A 53 -6.64 -2.45 -0.80
CA VAL A 53 -6.00 -2.52 0.53
C VAL A 53 -6.73 -3.53 1.42
N MET A 54 -8.05 -3.58 1.34
CA MET A 54 -8.87 -4.54 2.11
C MET A 54 -8.66 -5.98 1.64
N GLU A 55 -8.36 -6.15 0.36
CA GLU A 55 -8.10 -7.46 -0.24
C GLU A 55 -6.68 -7.98 0.04
N ASN A 56 -5.65 -7.21 -0.33
CA ASN A 56 -4.26 -7.62 -0.15
C ASN A 56 -3.29 -6.43 -0.16
N CYS A 57 -2.56 -6.19 0.95
CA CYS A 57 -1.51 -5.18 1.04
C CYS A 57 -0.44 -5.37 -0.05
N ALA A 58 -0.19 -6.63 -0.44
CA ALA A 58 0.76 -6.97 -1.49
C ALA A 58 0.28 -6.59 -2.90
N ASN A 59 -0.93 -6.05 -3.09
CA ASN A 59 -1.34 -5.49 -4.38
C ASN A 59 -0.45 -4.29 -4.76
N CYS A 60 -0.08 -3.48 -3.77
CA CYS A 60 0.78 -2.31 -3.96
C CYS A 60 2.20 -2.50 -3.42
N HIS A 61 2.35 -3.25 -2.32
CA HIS A 61 3.64 -3.40 -1.63
C HIS A 61 4.35 -4.73 -1.94
N GLU A 62 5.68 -4.73 -1.84
CA GLU A 62 6.54 -5.90 -1.90
C GLU A 62 7.21 -6.10 -0.52
N PRO A 63 6.71 -7.04 0.30
CA PRO A 63 7.13 -7.17 1.70
C PRO A 63 8.61 -7.55 1.86
N HIS A 64 9.24 -8.13 0.84
CA HIS A 64 10.65 -8.51 0.89
C HIS A 64 11.60 -7.41 0.44
N GLY A 65 11.11 -6.30 -0.12
CA GLY A 65 11.96 -5.21 -0.58
C GLY A 65 11.78 -4.83 -2.05
N THR A 66 11.82 -3.53 -2.31
CA THR A 66 11.97 -2.94 -3.65
C THR A 66 12.90 -1.75 -3.61
N ASN A 67 13.41 -1.35 -4.77
CA ASN A 67 14.13 -0.07 -4.94
C ASN A 67 13.19 1.15 -4.88
N ASN A 68 11.88 0.95 -4.90
CA ASN A 68 10.91 2.02 -4.78
C ASN A 68 10.69 2.42 -3.31
N PRO A 69 10.37 3.70 -3.04
CA PRO A 69 9.95 4.15 -1.71
C PRO A 69 8.77 3.33 -1.17
N GLN A 70 8.69 3.22 0.16
CA GLN A 70 7.59 2.54 0.87
C GLN A 70 7.33 1.10 0.40
N LEU A 71 8.34 0.43 -0.17
CA LEU A 71 8.24 -0.93 -0.67
C LEU A 71 7.22 -1.10 -1.81
N LEU A 72 6.97 -0.07 -2.61
CA LEU A 72 5.99 -0.16 -3.70
C LEU A 72 6.49 -1.07 -4.84
N LYS A 73 5.62 -1.93 -5.38
CA LYS A 73 5.93 -2.74 -6.57
C LYS A 73 6.32 -1.91 -7.78
N VAL A 74 5.64 -0.78 -7.96
CA VAL A 74 5.89 0.19 -9.03
C VAL A 74 6.02 1.58 -8.41
N ARG A 75 6.92 2.41 -8.95
CA ARG A 75 7.06 3.80 -8.48
C ARG A 75 5.81 4.64 -8.73
N MET A 76 5.57 5.62 -7.87
CA MET A 76 4.58 6.67 -8.12
C MET A 76 4.90 7.46 -9.41
N PRO A 77 3.88 7.97 -10.14
CA PRO A 77 2.43 7.76 -9.93
C PRO A 77 1.90 6.43 -10.51
N ARG A 78 2.74 5.66 -11.22
CA ARG A 78 2.30 4.48 -12.00
C ARG A 78 1.59 3.39 -11.21
N VAL A 79 1.85 3.24 -9.91
CA VAL A 79 1.12 2.28 -9.06
C VAL A 79 -0.36 2.66 -8.90
N CYS A 80 -0.71 3.93 -9.04
CA CYS A 80 -2.10 4.39 -9.08
C CYS A 80 -2.68 4.19 -10.48
N ASP A 81 -1.90 4.51 -11.51
CA ASP A 81 -2.32 4.42 -12.92
C ASP A 81 -2.60 2.99 -13.39
N SER A 82 -2.11 1.97 -12.67
CA SER A 82 -2.42 0.57 -12.99
C SER A 82 -3.89 0.22 -12.85
N CYS A 83 -4.64 1.01 -12.05
CA CYS A 83 -6.08 0.83 -11.86
C CYS A 83 -6.87 2.10 -12.18
N HIS A 84 -6.29 3.29 -11.94
CA HIS A 84 -6.94 4.57 -12.19
C HIS A 84 -6.53 5.12 -13.56
N ASP A 85 -7.35 4.87 -14.57
CA ASP A 85 -7.16 5.30 -15.97
C ASP A 85 -7.35 6.81 -16.23
N GLY A 86 -7.29 7.64 -15.19
CA GLY A 86 -7.34 9.09 -15.31
C GLY A 86 -8.68 9.68 -15.75
N SER A 87 -9.80 8.96 -15.61
CA SER A 87 -11.15 9.49 -15.86
C SER A 87 -11.45 10.86 -15.19
N ARG A 88 -10.75 11.22 -14.09
CA ARG A 88 -10.90 12.51 -13.38
C ARG A 88 -9.68 13.44 -13.48
N HIS A 89 -8.60 13.00 -14.11
CA HIS A 89 -7.33 13.74 -14.20
C HIS A 89 -6.80 13.68 -15.63
N PRO A 90 -6.35 14.80 -16.24
CA PRO A 90 -5.81 14.76 -17.59
C PRO A 90 -4.77 13.63 -17.74
N THR A 91 -5.03 12.70 -18.68
CA THR A 91 -4.23 11.50 -19.00
C THR A 91 -3.07 11.80 -19.93
N GLN A 92 -2.93 13.05 -20.38
CA GLN A 92 -1.81 13.47 -21.19
C GLN A 92 -0.51 13.41 -20.38
N ALA A 93 0.60 13.10 -21.05
CA ALA A 93 1.92 13.12 -20.45
C ALA A 93 2.16 14.47 -19.75
N GLN A 94 2.30 14.42 -18.42
CA GLN A 94 2.52 15.62 -17.62
C GLN A 94 4.04 15.87 -17.50
N PRO A 95 4.49 17.14 -17.49
CA PRO A 95 5.89 17.45 -17.26
C PRO A 95 6.34 16.93 -15.88
N LEU A 96 7.64 16.70 -15.70
CA LEU A 96 8.21 16.22 -14.43
C LEU A 96 7.97 17.20 -13.27
N SER A 97 7.79 18.49 -13.56
CA SER A 97 7.43 19.54 -12.60
C SER A 97 5.97 19.53 -12.17
N SER A 98 5.11 18.75 -12.83
CA SER A 98 3.70 18.65 -12.46
C SER A 98 3.55 18.07 -11.05
N ILE A 99 2.64 18.63 -10.26
CA ILE A 99 2.34 18.12 -8.90
C ILE A 99 1.92 16.65 -8.88
N LYS A 100 1.42 16.13 -10.02
CA LYS A 100 1.09 14.71 -10.21
C LYS A 100 2.32 13.81 -10.30
N ASN A 101 3.44 14.34 -10.79
CA ASN A 101 4.69 13.61 -10.99
C ASN A 101 5.77 13.97 -9.97
N PHE A 102 5.61 15.08 -9.25
CA PHE A 102 6.59 15.60 -8.31
C PHE A 102 6.47 14.94 -6.92
N ASN A 103 7.60 14.44 -6.40
CA ASN A 103 7.72 13.80 -5.08
C ASN A 103 6.66 12.71 -4.84
N ARG A 104 5.66 13.01 -3.98
CA ARG A 104 4.61 12.08 -3.55
C ARG A 104 3.42 12.04 -4.53
N GLY A 105 3.52 12.73 -5.67
CA GLY A 105 2.59 12.68 -6.79
C GLY A 105 1.13 12.76 -6.37
N CYS A 106 0.35 11.72 -6.68
CA CYS A 106 -1.07 11.60 -6.33
C CYS A 106 -1.32 11.78 -4.82
N THR A 107 -0.44 11.26 -3.96
CA THR A 107 -0.61 11.34 -2.50
C THR A 107 -0.31 12.71 -1.90
N ASN A 108 0.09 13.70 -2.72
CA ASN A 108 0.11 15.11 -2.30
C ASN A 108 -1.30 15.62 -2.00
N CYS A 109 -2.32 15.08 -2.69
CA CYS A 109 -3.72 15.42 -2.47
C CYS A 109 -4.47 14.23 -1.86
N HIS A 110 -4.21 13.02 -2.34
CA HIS A 110 -4.86 11.80 -1.86
C HIS A 110 -4.07 11.19 -0.70
N SER A 111 -4.18 11.78 0.49
CA SER A 111 -3.39 11.37 1.66
C SER A 111 -3.90 10.10 2.35
N ALA A 112 -5.19 9.79 2.22
CA ALA A 112 -5.88 8.71 2.94
C ALA A 112 -6.09 7.43 2.09
N ILE A 113 -5.13 7.06 1.23
CA ILE A 113 -5.24 5.95 0.27
C ILE A 113 -5.40 4.55 0.87
N HIS A 114 -5.19 4.38 2.18
CA HIS A 114 -5.44 3.12 2.88
C HIS A 114 -6.88 3.00 3.42
N GLY A 115 -7.68 4.06 3.27
CA GLY A 115 -9.04 4.15 3.77
C GLY A 115 -9.27 5.47 4.53
N SER A 116 -10.48 6.01 4.43
CA SER A 116 -10.89 7.26 5.09
C SER A 116 -12.17 7.07 5.90
N ASN A 117 -12.23 7.74 7.06
CA ASN A 117 -13.43 7.87 7.89
C ASN A 117 -14.07 9.26 7.78
N SER A 118 -13.55 10.14 6.92
CA SER A 118 -14.17 11.45 6.70
C SER A 118 -15.51 11.29 5.97
N PRO A 119 -16.56 12.05 6.34
CA PRO A 119 -17.82 12.06 5.59
C PRO A 119 -17.63 12.39 4.10
N SER A 120 -16.55 13.11 3.75
CA SER A 120 -16.16 13.48 2.39
C SER A 120 -14.85 12.80 1.95
N GLY A 121 -14.64 11.58 2.45
CA GLY A 121 -13.43 10.78 2.25
C GLY A 121 -13.44 9.88 1.01
N SER A 122 -14.50 9.89 0.20
CA SER A 122 -14.65 8.98 -0.96
C SER A 122 -13.55 9.12 -2.02
N ALA A 123 -12.87 10.27 -2.06
CA ALA A 123 -11.71 10.51 -2.91
C ALA A 123 -10.37 10.48 -2.15
N PHE A 124 -10.34 10.05 -0.89
CA PHE A 124 -9.12 9.91 -0.07
C PHE A 124 -8.31 11.19 0.14
N LEU A 125 -8.95 12.36 0.07
CA LEU A 125 -8.27 13.65 0.32
C LEU A 125 -7.90 13.86 1.79
N ARG A 126 -8.66 13.24 2.69
CA ARG A 126 -8.54 13.31 4.15
C ARG A 126 -9.17 12.08 4.78
#